data_AF-A0A2E9IKR1-F1
#
_entry.id   AF-A0A2E9IKR1-F1
#
_cell.length_a   1.000
_cell.length_b   1.000
_cell.length_c   1.000
_cell.angle_alpha   90.00
_cell.angle_beta   90.00
_cell.angle_gamma   90.00
#
_symmetry.space_group_name_H-M   'P 1'
#
loop_
_entity.id
_entity.type
_entity.pdbx_description
1 polymer ?
#
loop_
_entity_poly.entity_id
_entity_poly.type
_entity_poly.pdbx_seq_one_letter_code
_entity_poly.pdbx_strand_id
1 'polypeptide(L)'
;MADREPRATKTREKTERKTSWKRPSALPDPDQQAGVEYRWIRTSTLGAADNKNVSSRFREGWEPVLASEHPEMHVMPDVDSKFDGNVEVGGLLLCKTSTENVEARREYFADQNAKAMEAVDNNYLRDSDPRMPLLRPEKTTRTT
;
A
#
# COMPACT_ATOMS: atom_id res chain seq x y z
N MET A 1 7.15 -10.42 67.22
CA MET A 1 8.02 -10.17 66.05
C MET A 1 7.11 -10.02 64.85
N ALA A 2 7.26 -8.94 64.08
CA ALA A 2 6.40 -8.66 62.94
C ALA A 2 6.84 -9.51 61.74
N ASP A 3 5.98 -10.43 61.32
CA ASP A 3 6.18 -11.21 60.10
C ASP A 3 5.92 -10.28 58.90
N ARG A 4 6.99 -9.92 58.19
CA ARG A 4 6.94 -9.15 56.95
C ARG A 4 7.14 -10.12 55.82
N GLU A 5 6.04 -10.57 55.21
CA GLU A 5 6.12 -11.24 53.91
C GLU A 5 6.85 -10.34 52.91
N PRO A 6 7.89 -10.84 52.23
CA PRO A 6 8.58 -10.09 51.21
C PRO A 6 7.59 -9.81 50.08
N ARG A 7 7.56 -8.56 49.63
CA ARG A 7 6.77 -8.09 48.48
C ARG A 7 7.27 -8.81 47.24
N ALA A 8 6.78 -10.03 47.03
CA ALA A 8 6.97 -10.80 45.82
C ALA A 8 6.43 -9.94 44.69
N THR A 9 7.36 -9.54 43.84
CA THR A 9 7.19 -8.96 42.53
C THR A 9 5.94 -9.49 41.85
N LYS A 10 4.84 -8.73 41.95
CA LYS A 10 3.76 -8.81 40.95
C LYS A 10 4.38 -8.32 39.66
N THR A 11 5.04 -9.24 38.96
CA THR A 11 5.39 -9.10 37.56
C THR A 11 4.13 -8.58 36.88
N ARG A 12 4.25 -7.42 36.26
CA ARG A 12 3.23 -6.78 35.45
C ARG A 12 3.06 -7.64 34.20
N GLU A 13 2.58 -8.87 34.38
CA GLU A 13 2.12 -9.71 33.29
C GLU A 13 0.99 -8.94 32.63
N LYS A 14 1.26 -8.56 31.38
CA LYS A 14 0.35 -7.93 30.42
C LYS A 14 -1.10 -8.22 30.76
N THR A 15 -1.76 -7.27 31.41
CA THR A 15 -3.22 -7.19 31.33
C THR A 15 -3.53 -6.70 29.92
N GLU A 16 -3.51 -7.62 28.95
CA GLU A 16 -3.97 -7.31 27.60
C GLU A 16 -5.46 -6.98 27.71
N ARG A 17 -5.79 -5.74 27.35
CA ARG A 17 -7.16 -5.22 27.35
C ARG A 17 -7.99 -6.15 26.48
N LYS A 18 -9.19 -6.55 26.93
CA LYS A 18 -10.12 -7.35 26.12
C LYS A 18 -10.25 -6.71 24.74
N THR A 19 -9.76 -7.43 23.72
CA THR A 19 -9.88 -7.00 22.33
C THR A 19 -11.36 -6.94 21.99
N SER A 20 -11.86 -5.72 21.75
CA SER A 20 -13.20 -5.53 21.21
C SER A 20 -13.27 -6.14 19.82
N TRP A 21 -14.38 -6.81 19.50
CA TRP A 21 -14.64 -7.31 18.15
C TRP A 21 -14.42 -6.19 17.12
N LYS A 22 -13.52 -6.43 16.17
CA LYS A 22 -13.24 -5.53 15.03
C LYS A 22 -13.86 -6.16 13.79
N ARG A 23 -14.52 -5.35 12.96
CA ARG A 23 -14.99 -5.80 11.65
C ARG A 23 -13.78 -6.35 10.85
N PRO A 24 -13.91 -7.52 10.19
CA PRO A 24 -12.88 -7.99 9.28
C PRO A 24 -12.65 -6.96 8.18
N SER A 25 -11.38 -6.72 7.81
CA SER A 25 -11.07 -6.03 6.56
C SER A 25 -11.50 -6.91 5.38
N ALA A 26 -11.83 -6.28 4.25
CA ALA A 26 -12.20 -7.03 3.04
C ALA A 26 -11.04 -7.87 2.49
N LEU A 27 -9.81 -7.44 2.75
CA LEU A 27 -8.58 -8.15 2.38
C LEU A 27 -7.73 -8.35 3.65
N PRO A 28 -7.11 -9.53 3.83
CA PRO A 28 -6.12 -9.73 4.87
C PRO A 28 -4.85 -8.94 4.54
N ASP A 29 -4.24 -8.38 5.56
CA ASP A 29 -2.95 -7.69 5.43
C ASP A 29 -1.84 -8.71 5.72
N PRO A 30 -0.85 -8.89 4.83
CA PRO A 30 0.28 -9.77 5.08
C PRO A 30 1.22 -9.18 6.14
N ASP A 31 1.93 -10.05 6.86
CA ASP A 31 2.99 -9.61 7.76
C ASP A 31 4.10 -8.88 6.98
N GLN A 32 4.41 -7.65 7.40
CA GLN A 32 5.39 -6.81 6.71
C GLN A 32 6.80 -7.37 6.88
N GLN A 33 7.45 -7.68 5.77
CA GLN A 33 8.86 -8.06 5.72
C GLN A 33 9.72 -6.85 5.36
N ALA A 34 10.87 -6.71 6.02
CA ALA A 34 11.76 -5.58 5.77
C ALA A 34 12.28 -5.59 4.32
N GLY A 35 12.14 -4.45 3.62
CA GLY A 35 12.60 -4.29 2.24
C GLY A 35 11.67 -4.86 1.17
N VAL A 36 10.51 -5.38 1.57
CA VAL A 36 9.48 -5.91 0.66
C VAL A 36 8.20 -5.11 0.83
N GLU A 37 7.62 -4.70 -0.28
CA GLU A 37 6.33 -4.04 -0.33
C GLU A 37 5.30 -4.98 -0.96
N TYR A 38 4.13 -5.04 -0.32
CA TYR A 38 3.03 -5.89 -0.76
C TYR A 38 1.92 -5.07 -1.39
N ARG A 39 1.32 -5.61 -2.46
CA ARG A 39 0.21 -4.98 -3.15
C ARG A 39 -0.75 -6.01 -3.73
N TRP A 40 -2.03 -5.75 -3.54
CA TRP A 40 -3.09 -6.44 -4.25
C TRP A 40 -3.21 -5.93 -5.69
N ILE A 41 -2.99 -6.83 -6.65
CA ILE A 41 -3.06 -6.58 -8.09
C ILE A 41 -4.31 -7.23 -8.64
N ARG A 42 -5.10 -6.44 -9.36
CA ARG A 42 -6.34 -6.91 -9.97
C ARG A 42 -6.07 -7.87 -11.14
N THR A 43 -6.55 -9.10 -10.99
CA THR A 43 -6.53 -10.17 -12.00
C THR A 43 -7.84 -10.24 -12.77
N SER A 44 -8.98 -9.90 -12.15
CA SER A 44 -10.28 -9.86 -12.82
C SER A 44 -11.17 -8.72 -12.35
N THR A 45 -12.19 -8.39 -13.13
CA THR A 45 -13.23 -7.41 -12.79
C THR A 45 -14.55 -7.88 -13.34
N LEU A 46 -15.56 -8.04 -12.47
CA LEU A 46 -16.88 -8.55 -12.87
C LEU A 46 -16.81 -9.88 -13.65
N GLY A 47 -15.88 -10.77 -13.27
CA GLY A 47 -15.64 -12.06 -13.94
C GLY A 47 -14.82 -11.99 -15.23
N ALA A 48 -14.50 -10.80 -15.75
CA ALA A 48 -13.62 -10.64 -16.91
C ALA A 48 -12.14 -10.55 -16.47
N ALA A 49 -11.28 -11.37 -17.06
CA ALA A 49 -9.84 -11.37 -16.74
C ALA A 49 -9.14 -10.10 -17.27
N ASP A 50 -8.42 -9.40 -16.39
CA ASP A 50 -7.63 -8.20 -16.69
C ASP A 50 -6.14 -8.58 -16.90
N ASN A 51 -5.89 -9.40 -17.92
CA ASN A 51 -4.54 -9.88 -18.24
C ASN A 51 -3.56 -8.72 -18.55
N LYS A 52 -4.08 -7.58 -19.03
CA LYS A 52 -3.27 -6.40 -19.35
C LYS A 52 -2.66 -5.80 -18.09
N ASN A 53 -3.45 -5.64 -17.03
CA ASN A 53 -2.95 -5.12 -15.77
C ASN A 53 -1.92 -6.08 -15.15
N VAL A 54 -2.26 -7.37 -15.05
CA VAL A 54 -1.34 -8.39 -14.52
C VAL A 54 -0.01 -8.37 -15.27
N SER A 55 -0.05 -8.43 -16.61
CA SER A 55 1.15 -8.42 -17.44
C SER A 55 1.96 -7.13 -17.30
N SER A 56 1.29 -5.98 -17.15
CA SER A 56 1.97 -4.70 -16.90
C SER A 56 2.71 -4.71 -15.58
N ARG A 57 2.08 -5.23 -14.52
CA ARG A 57 2.70 -5.26 -13.19
C ARG A 57 3.83 -6.26 -13.09
N PHE A 58 3.71 -7.42 -13.70
CA PHE A 58 4.82 -8.38 -13.74
C PHE A 58 6.04 -7.81 -14.47
N ARG A 59 5.82 -7.04 -15.55
CA ARG A 59 6.91 -6.29 -16.22
C ARG A 59 7.50 -5.15 -15.38
N GLU A 60 6.73 -4.58 -14.47
CA GLU A 60 7.22 -3.61 -13.47
C GLU A 60 8.02 -4.29 -12.33
N GLY A 61 8.10 -5.63 -12.28
CA GLY A 61 8.82 -6.35 -11.23
C GLY A 61 7.97 -6.72 -10.01
N TRP A 62 6.65 -6.83 -10.18
CA TRP A 62 5.78 -7.43 -9.18
C TRP A 62 5.75 -8.96 -9.33
N GLU A 63 5.98 -9.66 -8.22
CA GLU A 63 6.00 -11.13 -8.17
C GLU A 63 4.83 -11.66 -7.34
N PRO A 64 4.12 -12.72 -7.78
CA PRO A 64 3.05 -13.32 -6.99
C PRO A 64 3.58 -13.94 -5.70
N VAL A 65 2.78 -13.83 -4.63
CA VAL A 65 3.11 -14.39 -3.31
C VAL A 65 2.45 -15.75 -3.16
N LEU A 66 3.25 -16.75 -2.78
CA LEU A 66 2.76 -18.09 -2.52
C LEU A 66 1.98 -18.12 -1.20
N ALA A 67 0.88 -18.88 -1.14
CA ALA A 67 0.09 -19.04 0.07
C ALA A 67 0.89 -19.71 1.21
N SER A 68 1.94 -20.48 0.87
CA SER A 68 2.86 -21.07 1.84
C SER A 68 3.78 -20.06 2.54
N GLU A 69 4.06 -18.91 1.93
CA GLU A 69 4.91 -17.87 2.54
C GLU A 69 4.19 -17.13 3.66
N HIS A 70 2.86 -17.08 3.60
CA HIS A 70 2.01 -16.36 4.54
C HIS A 70 0.81 -17.21 4.99
N PRO A 71 1.04 -18.27 5.79
CA PRO A 71 -0.02 -19.16 6.27
C PRO A 71 -1.01 -18.46 7.22
N GLU A 72 -0.64 -17.34 7.83
CA GLU A 72 -1.44 -16.54 8.75
C GLU A 72 -2.69 -15.92 8.11
N MET A 73 -2.66 -15.69 6.80
CA MET A 73 -3.75 -15.02 6.10
C MET A 73 -4.99 -15.91 5.93
N HIS A 74 -4.85 -17.23 6.09
CA HIS A 74 -5.95 -18.22 5.97
C HIS A 74 -6.82 -18.02 4.72
N VAL A 75 -6.19 -17.65 3.60
CA VAL A 75 -6.87 -17.40 2.33
C VAL A 75 -7.07 -18.73 1.60
N MET A 76 -8.29 -18.97 1.15
CA MET A 76 -8.60 -20.04 0.21
C MET A 76 -8.47 -19.47 -1.21
N PRO A 77 -7.72 -20.12 -2.12
CA PRO A 77 -7.64 -19.67 -3.50
C PRO A 77 -9.02 -19.68 -4.16
N ASP A 78 -9.27 -18.71 -5.05
CA ASP A 78 -10.51 -18.62 -5.81
C ASP A 78 -10.72 -19.89 -6.68
N VAL A 79 -11.98 -20.34 -6.80
CA VAL A 79 -12.34 -21.61 -7.47
C VAL A 79 -11.88 -21.67 -8.93
N ASP A 80 -11.89 -20.54 -9.64
CA ASP A 80 -11.47 -20.42 -11.05
C ASP A 80 -10.11 -19.73 -11.21
N SER A 81 -9.27 -19.74 -10.17
CA SER A 81 -7.96 -19.09 -10.18
C SER A 81 -7.01 -19.71 -11.23
N LYS A 82 -6.28 -18.84 -11.93
CA LYS A 82 -5.13 -19.24 -12.79
C LYS A 82 -3.81 -19.30 -12.01
N PHE A 83 -3.80 -18.82 -10.78
CA PHE A 83 -2.62 -18.66 -9.94
C PHE A 83 -2.66 -19.66 -8.79
N ASP A 84 -2.84 -20.93 -9.11
CA ASP A 84 -2.91 -22.00 -8.11
C ASP A 84 -1.70 -21.97 -7.17
N GLY A 85 -1.96 -22.13 -5.87
CA GLY A 85 -0.97 -22.02 -4.80
C GLY A 85 -0.54 -20.60 -4.42
N ASN A 86 -1.03 -19.55 -5.10
CA ASN A 86 -0.80 -18.15 -4.71
C ASN A 86 -1.97 -17.59 -3.88
N VAL A 87 -1.72 -16.48 -3.21
CA VAL A 87 -2.74 -15.76 -2.45
C VAL A 87 -3.60 -14.91 -3.40
N GLU A 88 -4.79 -15.39 -3.72
CA GLU A 88 -5.79 -14.69 -4.52
C GLU A 88 -7.14 -14.60 -3.76
N VAL A 89 -7.76 -13.42 -3.78
CA VAL A 89 -9.07 -13.17 -3.14
C VAL A 89 -9.93 -12.35 -4.10
N GLY A 90 -11.02 -12.94 -4.61
CA GLY A 90 -12.04 -12.23 -5.39
C GLY A 90 -11.49 -11.50 -6.63
N GLY A 91 -10.56 -12.11 -7.35
CA GLY A 91 -9.92 -11.48 -8.52
C GLY A 91 -8.84 -10.43 -8.18
N LEU A 92 -8.28 -10.50 -6.98
CA LEU A 92 -7.11 -9.74 -6.55
C LEU A 92 -6.01 -10.71 -6.13
N LEU A 93 -4.86 -10.62 -6.78
CA LEU A 93 -3.66 -11.40 -6.48
C LEU A 93 -2.72 -10.59 -5.60
N LEU A 94 -2.27 -11.17 -4.49
CA LEU A 94 -1.23 -10.56 -3.69
C LEU A 94 0.11 -10.71 -4.40
N CYS A 95 0.78 -9.59 -4.60
CA CYS A 95 2.14 -9.56 -5.14
C CYS A 95 3.07 -8.81 -4.21
N LYS A 96 4.35 -9.16 -4.28
CA LYS A 96 5.45 -8.52 -3.59
C LYS A 96 6.42 -7.88 -4.58
N THR A 97 7.13 -6.86 -4.15
CA THR A 97 8.25 -6.26 -4.86
C THR A 97 9.21 -5.62 -3.86
N SER A 98 10.38 -5.16 -4.29
CA SER A 98 11.31 -4.45 -3.39
C SER A 98 10.81 -3.05 -3.06
N THR A 99 11.06 -2.58 -1.83
CA THR A 99 10.73 -1.21 -1.42
C THR A 99 11.39 -0.18 -2.35
N GLU A 100 12.64 -0.42 -2.75
CA GLU A 100 13.39 0.44 -3.68
C GLU A 100 12.68 0.62 -5.03
N ASN A 101 12.06 -0.44 -5.57
CA ASN A 101 11.31 -0.36 -6.83
C ASN A 101 10.06 0.51 -6.68
N VAL A 102 9.35 0.38 -5.55
CA VAL A 102 8.18 1.22 -5.26
C VAL A 102 8.58 2.68 -5.09
N GLU A 103 9.69 2.94 -4.40
CA GLU A 103 10.21 4.29 -4.20
C GLU A 103 10.66 4.93 -5.51
N ALA A 104 11.43 4.22 -6.34
CA ALA A 104 11.85 4.70 -7.66
C ALA A 104 10.64 5.02 -8.56
N ARG A 105 9.62 4.16 -8.54
CA ARG A 105 8.36 4.41 -9.26
C ARG A 105 7.66 5.67 -8.73
N ARG A 106 7.60 5.84 -7.40
CA ARG A 106 6.98 7.01 -6.76
C ARG A 106 7.70 8.29 -7.14
N GLU A 107 9.03 8.28 -7.14
CA GLU A 107 9.86 9.41 -7.54
C GLU A 107 9.63 9.77 -9.01
N TYR A 108 9.62 8.79 -9.91
CA TYR A 108 9.35 9.01 -11.33
C TYR A 108 8.00 9.73 -11.56
N PHE A 109 6.92 9.26 -10.93
CA PHE A 109 5.61 9.90 -11.08
C PHE A 109 5.54 11.25 -10.36
N ALA A 110 6.28 11.45 -9.27
CA ALA A 110 6.38 12.75 -8.61
C ALA A 110 7.05 13.79 -9.52
N ASP A 111 8.14 13.43 -10.20
CA ASP A 111 8.84 14.27 -11.18
C ASP A 111 7.96 14.58 -12.40
N GLN A 112 7.27 13.57 -12.96
CA GLN A 112 6.32 13.78 -14.06
C GLN A 112 5.21 14.77 -13.66
N ASN A 113 4.66 14.64 -12.45
CA ASN A 113 3.65 15.57 -11.95
C ASN A 113 4.21 16.98 -11.74
N ALA A 114 5.43 17.12 -11.23
CA ALA A 114 6.09 18.41 -11.07
C ALA A 114 6.27 19.11 -12.42
N LYS A 115 6.75 18.38 -13.44
CA LYS A 115 6.90 18.89 -14.82
C LYS A 115 5.56 19.29 -15.44
N ALA A 116 4.50 18.50 -15.22
CA ALA A 116 3.16 18.85 -15.69
C ALA A 116 2.65 20.15 -15.05
N MET A 117 2.88 20.34 -13.75
CA MET A 117 2.52 21.58 -13.05
C MET A 117 3.32 22.79 -13.57
N GLU A 118 4.62 22.61 -13.79
CA GLU A 118 5.48 23.67 -14.35
C GLU A 118 5.04 24.05 -15.78
N ALA A 119 4.67 23.09 -16.62
CA ALA A 119 4.17 23.35 -17.96
C ALA A 119 2.88 24.19 -17.95
N VAL A 120 1.97 23.91 -17.01
CA VAL A 120 0.76 24.72 -16.81
C VAL A 120 1.11 26.14 -16.37
N ASP A 121 2.03 26.30 -15.42
CA ASP A 121 2.46 27.62 -14.94
C ASP A 121 3.13 28.43 -16.06
N ASN A 122 3.97 27.79 -16.87
CA ASN A 122 4.64 28.43 -17.99
C ASN A 122 3.64 28.89 -19.06
N ASN A 123 2.60 28.10 -19.34
CA ASN A 123 1.53 28.51 -20.24
C ASN A 123 0.77 29.71 -19.67
N TYR A 124 0.40 29.67 -18.38
CA TYR A 124 -0.28 30.78 -17.72
C TYR A 124 0.53 32.08 -17.74
N LEU A 125 1.84 32.02 -17.54
CA LEU A 125 2.71 33.20 -17.52
C LEU A 125 3.08 33.72 -18.93
N ARG A 126 2.90 32.92 -19.98
CA ARG A 126 3.27 33.28 -21.36
C ARG A 126 2.49 34.48 -21.89
N ASP A 127 1.25 34.65 -21.46
CA ASP A 127 0.38 35.75 -21.88
C ASP A 127 0.51 36.98 -20.95
N SER A 128 1.58 37.07 -20.16
CA SER A 128 1.80 38.20 -19.26
C SER A 128 2.26 39.46 -20.03
N ASP A 129 1.52 40.56 -19.85
CA ASP A 129 1.93 41.88 -20.34
C ASP A 129 2.94 42.49 -19.35
N PRO A 130 4.08 43.06 -19.79
CA PRO A 130 5.04 43.73 -18.93
C PRO A 130 4.47 44.83 -18.02
N ARG A 131 3.34 45.44 -18.38
CA ARG A 131 2.64 46.48 -17.58
C ARG A 131 1.68 45.90 -16.55
N MET A 132 1.28 44.64 -16.69
CA MET A 132 0.43 43.93 -15.73
C MET A 132 0.89 42.46 -15.64
N PRO A 133 1.95 42.18 -14.85
CA PRO A 133 2.50 40.83 -14.74
C PRO A 133 1.51 39.90 -14.05
N LEU A 134 1.29 38.72 -14.63
CA LEU A 134 0.56 37.64 -13.98
C LEU A 134 1.44 37.04 -12.87
N LEU A 135 0.90 36.96 -11.66
CA LEU A 135 1.60 36.37 -10.51
C LEU A 135 1.49 34.85 -10.52
N ARG A 136 2.54 34.15 -10.10
CA ARG A 136 2.48 32.70 -9.88
C ARG A 136 1.44 32.39 -8.80
N PRO A 137 0.48 31.48 -9.05
CA PRO A 137 -0.51 31.12 -8.06
C PRO A 137 0.16 30.41 -6.87
N GLU A 138 -0.18 30.83 -5.64
CA GLU A 138 0.24 30.13 -4.44
C GLU A 138 -0.53 28.81 -4.31
N LYS A 139 0.20 27.69 -4.31
CA LYS A 139 -0.37 26.33 -4.32
C LYS A 139 -0.44 25.70 -2.93
N THR A 140 -0.36 26.51 -1.87
CA THR A 140 -0.38 26.00 -0.49
C THR A 140 -1.82 25.88 0.00
N THR A 141 -2.27 24.66 0.27
CA THR A 141 -3.58 24.43 0.92
C THR A 141 -3.35 24.37 2.41
N ARG A 142 -3.81 25.38 3.16
CA ARG A 142 -3.74 25.38 4.63
C ARG A 142 -4.91 24.58 5.18
N THR A 143 -4.67 23.33 5.59
CA THR A 143 -5.65 22.54 6.34
C THR A 143 -5.67 23.04 7.79
N THR A 144 -6.80 23.61 8.23
CA THR A 144 -7.08 23.95 9.64
C THR A 144 -7.66 22.76 10.39
#